data_AF-X1SJR8-F1
#
_entry.id   AF-X1SJR8-F1
#
_cell.length_a   1.000
_cell.length_b   1.000
_cell.length_c   1.000
_cell.angle_alpha   90.00
_cell.angle_beta   90.00
_cell.angle_gamma   90.00
#
_symmetry.space_group_name_H-M   'P 1'
#
loop_
_entity.id
_entity.type
_entity.pdbx_description
1 polymer ?
#
loop_
_entity_poly.entity_id
_entity_poly.type
_entity_poly.pdbx_seq_one_letter_code
_entity_poly.pdbx_strand_id
1 'polypeptide(L)'
;MLPVLILIYANTEELQKIDKQNIKVIVPSQRQASKKEAKPFDKSNFQYDSQKDSYLCPEGHVLTYSYTNNYEGHSVYMMREKAICNECPHFGVCTKSKQGRTIARLINEKVRQKLEAQYEQSEYLTSV
;
A
#
# COMPACT_ATOMS: atom_id res chain seq x y z
N MET A 1 28.18 -3.28 12.87
CA MET A 1 26.84 -2.72 12.64
C MET A 1 26.95 -1.71 11.51
N LEU A 2 26.24 -1.88 10.39
CA LEU A 2 26.25 -0.90 9.31
C LEU A 2 25.40 0.32 9.69
N PRO A 3 25.85 1.56 9.43
CA PRO A 3 25.06 2.75 9.70
C PRO A 3 23.89 2.85 8.70
N VAL A 4 22.69 3.10 9.23
CA VAL A 4 21.47 3.35 8.45
C VAL A 4 21.33 4.87 8.29
N LEU A 5 21.36 5.38 7.05
CA LEU A 5 21.09 6.78 6.75
C LEU A 5 19.66 6.90 6.22
N ILE A 6 18.79 7.61 6.95
CA ILE A 6 17.44 7.98 6.50
C ILE A 6 17.56 9.36 5.85
N LEU A 7 17.59 9.42 4.52
CA LEU A 7 17.63 10.69 3.78
C LEU A 7 16.24 11.04 3.27
N ILE A 8 15.69 12.10 3.85
CA ILE A 8 14.34 12.60 3.52
C ILE A 8 14.38 13.47 2.24
N TYR A 9 15.56 14.00 1.87
CA TYR A 9 15.84 14.70 0.63
C TYR A 9 17.31 14.51 0.25
N ALA A 10 17.62 13.84 -0.87
CA ALA A 10 18.99 13.76 -1.38
C ALA A 10 19.01 14.12 -2.86
N ASN A 11 19.85 15.07 -3.22
CA ASN A 11 20.14 15.38 -4.63
C ASN A 11 21.05 14.27 -5.22
N THR A 12 21.18 14.25 -6.55
CA THR A 12 21.91 13.20 -7.27
C THR A 12 23.41 13.11 -6.93
N GLU A 13 24.03 14.20 -6.45
CA GLU A 13 25.45 14.23 -6.09
C GLU A 13 25.72 13.60 -4.71
N GLU A 14 24.79 13.73 -3.78
CA GLU A 14 24.88 13.09 -2.46
C GLU A 14 24.66 11.58 -2.55
N LEU A 15 23.75 11.13 -3.42
CA LEU A 15 23.48 9.72 -3.67
C LEU A 15 24.71 8.96 -4.22
N GLN A 16 25.51 9.58 -5.09
CA GLN A 16 26.74 8.97 -5.62
C GLN A 16 27.85 8.75 -4.59
N LYS A 17 27.92 9.57 -3.53
CA LYS A 17 28.89 9.38 -2.45
C LYS A 17 28.50 8.23 -1.51
N ILE A 18 27.21 7.96 -1.40
CA ILE A 18 26.62 6.96 -0.50
C ILE A 18 26.70 5.54 -1.08
N ASP A 19 26.57 5.40 -2.41
CA ASP A 19 26.66 4.12 -3.11
C ASP A 19 28.05 3.45 -2.97
N LYS A 20 29.12 4.25 -2.85
CA LYS A 20 30.49 3.75 -2.60
C LYS A 20 30.70 3.15 -1.20
N GLN A 21 29.73 3.24 -0.29
CA GLN A 21 29.88 2.84 1.11
C GLN A 21 28.95 1.72 1.58
N ASN A 22 28.29 0.99 0.66
CA ASN A 22 27.41 -0.14 1.03
C ASN A 22 26.26 0.30 1.96
N ILE A 23 25.74 1.52 1.77
CA ILE A 23 24.73 2.13 2.64
C ILE A 23 23.34 1.64 2.25
N LYS A 24 22.64 1.05 3.22
CA LYS A 24 21.25 0.65 3.09
C LYS A 24 20.36 1.90 3.14
N VAL A 25 19.87 2.34 1.98
CA VAL A 25 18.92 3.45 1.87
C VAL A 25 17.53 2.96 2.25
N ILE A 26 16.90 3.63 3.22
CA ILE A 26 15.53 3.36 3.65
C ILE A 26 14.69 4.61 3.36
N VAL A 27 13.67 4.45 2.52
CA VAL A 27 12.80 5.54 2.07
C VAL A 27 11.38 5.29 2.57
N PRO A 28 10.74 6.27 3.24
CA PRO A 28 9.34 6.14 3.64
C PRO A 28 8.43 6.04 2.41
N SER A 29 7.38 5.23 2.51
CA SER A 29 6.32 5.28 1.50
C SER A 29 5.56 6.61 1.56
N GLN A 30 4.87 6.99 0.47
CA GLN A 30 4.02 8.18 0.47
C GLN A 30 2.99 8.17 1.61
N ARG A 31 2.50 6.99 2.01
CA ARG A 31 1.60 6.82 3.15
C ARG A 31 2.30 7.20 4.45
N GLN A 32 3.47 6.61 4.71
CA GLN A 32 4.28 6.87 5.92
C GLN A 32 4.68 8.34 6.03
N ALA A 33 5.08 8.96 4.93
CA ALA A 33 5.42 10.39 4.88
C ALA A 33 4.22 11.31 5.15
N SER A 34 3.00 10.90 4.76
CA SER A 34 1.82 11.75 4.88
C SER A 34 1.28 11.89 6.31
N LYS A 35 1.58 10.95 7.22
CA LYS A 35 1.04 10.84 8.60
C LYS A 35 -0.48 11.01 8.72
N LYS A 36 -1.24 10.85 7.63
CA LYS A 36 -2.70 10.98 7.63
C LYS A 36 -3.30 9.75 8.28
N GLU A 37 -4.26 9.98 9.17
CA GLU A 37 -5.09 8.91 9.69
C GLU A 37 -5.83 8.22 8.54
N ALA A 38 -5.88 6.89 8.60
CA ALA A 38 -6.59 6.09 7.62
C ALA A 38 -8.09 6.34 7.77
N LYS A 39 -8.74 6.75 6.68
CA LYS A 39 -10.19 6.87 6.60
C LYS A 39 -10.84 5.49 6.72
N PRO A 40 -12.11 5.41 7.17
CA PRO A 40 -12.81 4.13 7.39
C PRO A 40 -12.79 3.15 6.21
N PHE A 41 -12.76 3.65 4.98
CA PHE A 41 -12.74 2.85 3.76
C PHE A 41 -11.48 3.04 2.92
N ASP A 42 -10.35 3.41 3.53
CA ASP A 42 -9.05 3.38 2.84
C ASP A 42 -8.63 1.94 2.54
N LYS A 43 -7.82 1.75 1.49
CA LYS A 43 -7.30 0.43 1.08
C LYS A 43 -6.64 -0.33 2.24
N SER A 44 -6.03 0.37 3.20
CA SER A 44 -5.41 -0.25 4.38
C SER A 44 -6.39 -1.04 5.25
N ASN A 45 -7.68 -0.74 5.18
CA ASN A 45 -8.72 -1.43 5.93
C ASN A 45 -9.31 -2.62 5.15
N PHE A 46 -8.80 -2.89 3.94
CA PHE A 46 -9.17 -4.07 3.16
C PHE A 46 -8.11 -5.15 3.37
N GLN A 47 -8.52 -6.30 3.89
CA GLN A 47 -7.61 -7.40 4.17
C GLN A 47 -7.35 -8.21 2.91
N TYR A 48 -6.09 -8.42 2.54
CA TYR A 48 -5.74 -9.29 1.43
C TYR A 48 -5.60 -10.73 1.90
N ASP A 49 -6.36 -11.64 1.29
CA ASP A 49 -6.23 -13.09 1.43
C ASP A 49 -5.35 -13.63 0.30
N SER A 50 -4.12 -14.02 0.64
CA SER A 50 -3.17 -14.57 -0.32
C SER A 50 -3.48 -16.00 -0.77
N GLN A 51 -4.27 -16.76 0.00
CA GLN A 51 -4.66 -18.12 -0.40
C GLN A 51 -5.73 -18.09 -1.48
N LYS A 52 -6.67 -17.13 -1.38
CA LYS A 52 -7.77 -16.96 -2.34
C LYS A 52 -7.50 -15.93 -3.43
N ASP A 53 -6.38 -15.22 -3.36
CA ASP A 53 -6.06 -14.05 -4.17
C ASP A 53 -7.24 -13.07 -4.26
N SER A 54 -7.66 -12.57 -3.10
CA SER A 54 -8.82 -11.70 -2.97
C SER A 54 -8.66 -10.70 -1.86
N TYR A 55 -9.50 -9.65 -1.86
CA TYR A 55 -9.61 -8.74 -0.73
C TYR A 55 -10.93 -8.93 0.00
N LEU A 56 -10.91 -8.77 1.32
CA LEU A 56 -12.08 -8.65 2.16
C LEU A 56 -12.30 -7.18 2.50
N CYS A 57 -13.49 -6.65 2.25
CA CYS A 57 -13.84 -5.30 2.69
C CYS A 57 -14.17 -5.28 4.20
N PRO A 58 -14.25 -4.08 4.82
CA PRO A 58 -14.61 -3.95 6.24
C PRO A 58 -15.96 -4.59 6.62
N GLU A 59 -16.90 -4.67 5.66
CA GLU A 59 -18.21 -5.33 5.84
C GLU A 59 -18.16 -6.86 5.62
N GLY A 60 -16.99 -7.44 5.36
CA GLY A 60 -16.83 -8.88 5.17
C GLY A 60 -17.16 -9.40 3.76
N HIS A 61 -17.33 -8.53 2.77
CA HIS A 61 -17.57 -8.93 1.39
C HIS A 61 -16.27 -9.05 0.57
N VAL A 62 -16.25 -10.02 -0.35
CA VAL A 62 -15.05 -10.38 -1.11
C VAL A 62 -14.96 -9.60 -2.43
N LEU A 63 -13.78 -9.03 -2.68
CA LEU A 63 -13.37 -8.47 -3.96
C LEU A 63 -12.39 -9.46 -4.62
N THR A 64 -12.76 -9.94 -5.79
CA THR A 64 -11.97 -10.92 -6.54
C THR A 64 -11.06 -10.24 -7.54
N TYR A 65 -9.95 -10.90 -7.88
CA TYR A 65 -9.11 -10.48 -8.99
C TYR A 65 -9.93 -10.30 -10.27
N SER A 66 -9.65 -9.23 -11.01
CA SER A 66 -10.28 -8.97 -12.31
C SER A 66 -9.26 -8.95 -13.44
N TYR A 67 -8.29 -8.04 -13.40
CA TYR A 67 -7.25 -7.94 -14.43
C TYR A 67 -5.97 -7.34 -13.87
N THR A 68 -4.88 -7.47 -14.61
CA THR A 68 -3.61 -6.80 -14.31
C THR A 68 -3.31 -5.80 -15.41
N ASN A 69 -3.13 -4.54 -15.01
CA ASN A 69 -2.62 -3.51 -15.89
C ASN A 69 -1.09 -3.48 -15.75
N ASN A 70 -0.41 -4.15 -16.67
CA ASN A 70 1.06 -4.19 -16.69
C ASN A 70 1.68 -2.82 -17.02
N TYR A 71 0.96 -1.96 -17.75
CA TYR A 71 1.43 -0.61 -18.06
C TYR A 71 1.43 0.28 -16.80
N GLU A 72 0.40 0.17 -15.96
CA GLU A 72 0.28 0.92 -14.71
C GLU A 72 0.84 0.16 -13.48
N GLY A 73 1.42 -1.02 -13.68
CA GLY A 73 2.13 -1.78 -12.65
C GLY A 73 1.26 -2.34 -11.52
N HIS A 74 -0.03 -2.59 -11.75
CA HIS A 74 -0.94 -3.05 -10.71
C HIS A 74 -2.01 -4.05 -11.18
N SER A 75 -2.45 -4.87 -10.24
CA SER A 75 -3.60 -5.77 -10.37
C SER A 75 -4.84 -5.14 -9.75
N VAL A 76 -5.99 -5.31 -10.41
CA VAL A 76 -7.28 -4.73 -10.04
C VAL A 76 -8.19 -5.82 -9.49
N TYR A 77 -8.76 -5.55 -8.33
CA TYR A 77 -9.71 -6.41 -7.63
C TYR A 77 -11.05 -5.69 -7.53
N MET A 78 -12.14 -6.36 -7.89
CA MET A 78 -13.47 -5.77 -7.95
C MET A 78 -14.48 -6.55 -7.12
N MET A 79 -15.48 -5.85 -6.60
CA MET A 79 -16.65 -6.47 -6.00
C MET A 79 -17.32 -7.38 -7.03
N ARG A 80 -17.49 -8.66 -6.69
CA ARG A 80 -18.09 -9.65 -7.58
C ARG A 80 -19.55 -9.31 -7.89
N GLU A 81 -20.29 -8.90 -6.87
CA GLU A 81 -21.71 -8.57 -6.97
C GLU A 81 -21.92 -7.09 -6.64
N LYS A 82 -22.10 -6.27 -7.67
CA LYS A 82 -22.29 -4.82 -7.51
C LYS A 82 -23.49 -4.45 -6.63
N ALA A 83 -24.51 -5.31 -6.56
CA ALA A 83 -25.69 -5.13 -5.70
C ALA A 83 -25.29 -5.02 -4.22
N ILE A 84 -24.32 -5.80 -3.76
CA ILE A 84 -23.77 -5.73 -2.41
C ILE A 84 -23.31 -4.32 -2.07
N CYS A 85 -22.57 -3.67 -2.97
CA CYS A 85 -22.15 -2.29 -2.75
C CYS A 85 -23.30 -1.29 -2.87
N ASN A 86 -24.23 -1.49 -3.81
CA ASN A 86 -25.35 -0.57 -4.02
C ASN A 86 -26.36 -0.59 -2.87
N GLU A 87 -26.49 -1.71 -2.16
CA GLU A 87 -27.35 -1.89 -0.98
C GLU A 87 -26.60 -1.66 0.34
N CYS A 88 -25.28 -1.47 0.28
CA CYS A 88 -24.45 -1.24 1.47
C CYS A 88 -24.80 0.11 2.13
N PRO A 89 -24.94 0.16 3.48
CA PRO A 89 -25.19 1.41 4.20
C PRO A 89 -24.04 2.43 4.04
N HIS A 90 -22.87 1.98 3.59
CA HIS A 90 -21.70 2.81 3.36
C HIS A 90 -21.52 3.24 1.90
N PHE A 91 -22.50 2.96 1.02
CA PHE A 91 -22.49 3.49 -0.34
C PHE A 91 -22.45 5.03 -0.33
N GLY A 92 -21.70 5.63 -1.25
CA GLY A 92 -21.44 7.07 -1.27
C GLY A 92 -20.20 7.51 -0.47
N VAL A 93 -19.87 6.79 0.63
CA VAL A 93 -18.64 7.01 1.42
C VAL A 93 -17.55 6.02 1.02
N CYS A 94 -17.87 4.71 1.02
CA CYS A 94 -16.94 3.65 0.64
C CYS A 94 -16.68 3.63 -0.88
N THR A 95 -17.71 3.75 -1.70
CA THR A 95 -17.58 3.86 -3.16
C THR A 95 -18.75 4.65 -3.71
N LYS A 96 -18.52 5.39 -4.79
CA LYS A 96 -19.57 6.06 -5.58
C LYS A 96 -19.84 5.34 -6.90
N SER A 97 -19.09 4.28 -7.21
CA SER A 97 -19.25 3.52 -8.44
C SER A 97 -20.43 2.56 -8.34
N LYS A 98 -21.32 2.60 -9.34
CA LYS A 98 -22.43 1.65 -9.48
C LYS A 98 -21.95 0.22 -9.81
N GLN A 99 -20.68 0.06 -10.16
CA GLN A 99 -20.04 -1.25 -10.35
C GLN A 99 -19.44 -1.82 -9.06
N GLY A 100 -19.62 -1.12 -7.94
CA GLY A 100 -19.09 -1.52 -6.64
C GLY A 100 -17.68 -0.99 -6.38
N ARG A 101 -17.08 -1.49 -5.29
CA ARG A 101 -15.74 -1.09 -4.85
C ARG A 101 -14.67 -1.80 -5.68
N THR A 102 -13.61 -1.05 -6.00
CA THR A 102 -12.42 -1.55 -6.71
C THR A 102 -11.18 -1.24 -5.88
N ILE A 103 -10.23 -2.18 -5.84
CA ILE A 103 -8.95 -2.05 -5.16
C ILE A 103 -7.82 -2.33 -6.14
N ALA A 104 -6.88 -1.39 -6.27
CA ALA A 104 -5.64 -1.58 -6.99
C ALA A 104 -4.54 -2.08 -6.04
N ARG A 105 -3.90 -3.19 -6.40
CA ARG A 105 -2.78 -3.81 -5.69
C ARG A 105 -1.55 -3.74 -6.58
N LEU A 106 -0.44 -3.19 -6.08
CA LEU A 106 0.77 -3.15 -6.89
C LEU A 106 1.27 -4.57 -7.17
N ILE A 107 1.84 -4.80 -8.36
CA ILE A 107 2.46 -6.09 -8.69
C ILE A 107 3.53 -6.43 -7.65
N ASN A 108 4.31 -5.41 -7.25
CA ASN A 108 5.37 -5.52 -6.26
C ASN A 108 4.92 -5.12 -4.83
N GLU A 109 3.63 -5.30 -4.49
CA GLU A 109 3.09 -4.93 -3.17
C GLU A 109 3.88 -5.55 -2.00
N LYS A 110 4.36 -6.79 -2.14
CA LYS A 110 5.20 -7.44 -1.11
C LYS A 110 6.54 -6.73 -0.90
N VAL A 111 7.15 -6.23 -1.98
CA VAL A 111 8.40 -5.46 -1.90
C VAL A 111 8.13 -4.14 -1.19
N ARG A 112 7.03 -3.46 -1.53
CA ARG A 112 6.61 -2.23 -0.84
C ARG A 112 6.43 -2.46 0.66
N GLN A 113 5.67 -3.48 1.06
CA GLN A 113 5.44 -3.82 2.47
C GLN A 113 6.74 -4.14 3.22
N LYS A 114 7.67 -4.86 2.57
CA LYS A 114 8.99 -5.14 3.15
C LYS A 114 9.80 -3.86 3.39
N LEU A 115 9.76 -2.91 2.46
CA LEU A 115 10.44 -1.62 2.61
C LEU A 115 9.79 -0.76 3.69
N GLU A 116 8.45 -0.73 3.76
CA GLU A 116 7.70 -0.03 4.81
C GLU A 116 8.05 -0.56 6.21
N ALA A 117 8.10 -1.88 6.39
CA ALA A 117 8.48 -2.51 7.65
C ALA A 117 9.95 -2.21 8.04
N GLN A 118 10.86 -2.15 7.06
CA GLN A 118 12.25 -1.75 7.31
C GLN A 118 12.36 -0.29 7.77
N TYR A 119 11.51 0.59 7.23
CA TYR A 119 11.43 2.00 7.65
C TYR A 119 10.94 2.15 9.08
N GLU A 120 9.82 1.52 9.43
CA GLU A 120 9.28 1.53 10.80
C GLU A 120 10.30 0.99 11.82
N GLN A 121 11.00 -0.09 11.47
CA GLN A 121 12.03 -0.65 12.34
C GLN A 121 13.25 0.28 12.49
N SER A 122 13.59 1.04 11.46
CA SER A 122 14.66 2.05 11.54
C SER A 122 14.26 3.27 12.38
N GLU A 123 13.02 3.76 12.25
CA GLU A 123 12.52 4.87 13.08
C GLU A 123 12.45 4.49 14.56
N TYR A 124 12.05 3.25 14.88
CA TYR A 124 12.06 2.73 16.25
C TYR A 124 13.48 2.74 16.84
N LEU A 125 14.48 2.27 16.09
CA LEU A 125 15.87 2.22 16.57
C LEU A 125 16.52 3.61 16.73
N THR A 126 15.99 4.64 16.07
CA THR A 126 16.45 6.03 16.23
C THR A 126 15.69 6.83 17.30
N SER A 127 14.61 6.26 17.85
CA SER A 127 13.79 6.89 18.91
C SER A 127 14.03 6.30 20.30
N VAL A 128 14.93 5.31 20.42
CA VAL A 128 15.46 4.74 21.67
C VAL A 128 16.89 5.23 21.86
#